data_AF-A0A0D6MP69-F1
#
_entry.id   AF-A0A0D6MP69-F1
#
_cell.length_a   1.000
_cell.length_b   1.000
_cell.length_c   1.000
_cell.angle_alpha   90.00
_cell.angle_beta   90.00
_cell.angle_gamma   90.00
#
_symmetry.space_group_name_H-M   'P 1'
#
loop_
_entity.id
_entity.type
_entity.pdbx_description
1 polymer ?
#
loop_
_entity_poly.entity_id
_entity_poly.type
_entity_poly.pdbx_seq_one_letter_code
_entity_poly.pdbx_strand_id
1 'polypeptide(L)'
;MSAETHALQQQVQAAYQAARARENAPWQILDSRWNVTRHRIGQSRQRQCPVNSAEDRDAAAREQQWLEDALAEFRRWRDMPADRMAAAAHTAMTPTQEPASADQTARVLFDGLHARGIRIEVGHKDRISVCPARLLTDADKAQLTTLRVEIATIWRQRNDVWTVG
;
A
#
# COMPACT_ATOMS: atom_id res chain seq x y z
N MET A 1 2.48 -23.88 7.95
CA MET A 1 1.43 -22.97 8.47
C MET A 1 1.15 -23.33 9.93
N SER A 2 1.11 -22.34 10.82
CA SER A 2 0.65 -22.55 12.21
C SER A 2 -0.86 -22.78 12.23
N ALA A 3 -1.34 -23.62 13.16
CA ALA A 3 -2.77 -23.82 13.41
C ALA A 3 -3.49 -22.50 13.75
N GLU A 4 -2.76 -21.55 14.33
CA GLU A 4 -3.25 -20.22 14.72
C GLU A 4 -3.63 -19.37 13.50
N THR A 5 -2.81 -19.39 12.44
CA THR A 5 -3.11 -18.64 11.20
C THR A 5 -4.36 -19.17 10.51
N HIS A 6 -4.57 -20.50 10.54
CA HIS A 6 -5.78 -21.10 9.97
C HIS A 6 -7.04 -20.74 10.78
N ALA A 7 -6.95 -20.76 12.11
CA ALA A 7 -8.04 -20.31 12.98
C ALA A 7 -8.36 -18.83 12.76
N LEU A 8 -7.35 -17.98 12.59
CA LEU A 8 -7.53 -16.56 12.30
C LEU A 8 -8.21 -16.32 10.94
N GLN A 9 -7.83 -17.07 9.90
CA GLN A 9 -8.51 -17.03 8.59
C GLN A 9 -10.02 -17.35 8.71
N GLN A 10 -10.38 -18.37 9.50
CA GLN A 10 -11.78 -18.71 9.75
C GLN A 10 -12.53 -17.60 10.50
N GLN A 11 -11.89 -16.96 11.48
CA GLN A 11 -12.47 -15.82 12.20
C GLN A 11 -12.73 -14.62 11.28
N VAL A 12 -11.79 -14.31 10.38
CA VAL A 12 -11.95 -13.24 9.39
C VAL A 12 -13.13 -13.53 8.46
N GLN A 13 -13.25 -14.77 7.97
CA GLN A 13 -14.37 -15.17 7.11
C GLN A 13 -15.72 -15.03 7.83
N ALA A 14 -15.82 -15.48 9.08
CA ALA A 14 -17.04 -15.36 9.87
C ALA A 14 -17.42 -13.89 10.15
N ALA A 15 -16.42 -13.04 10.45
CA ALA A 15 -16.63 -11.62 10.67
C ALA A 15 -17.14 -10.90 9.40
N TYR A 16 -16.58 -11.22 8.24
CA TYR A 16 -17.06 -10.71 6.95
C TYR A 16 -18.52 -11.12 6.70
N GLN A 17 -18.86 -12.40 6.86
CA GLN A 17 -20.23 -12.88 6.65
C GLN A 17 -21.24 -12.17 7.58
N ALA A 18 -20.88 -12.01 8.85
CA ALA A 18 -21.71 -11.32 9.83
C ALA A 18 -21.89 -9.83 9.49
N ALA A 19 -20.82 -9.14 9.06
CA ALA A 19 -20.90 -7.75 8.62
C ALA A 19 -21.76 -7.60 7.35
N ARG A 20 -21.63 -8.54 6.40
CA ARG A 20 -22.33 -8.54 5.11
C ARG A 20 -23.82 -8.81 5.23
N ALA A 21 -24.24 -9.55 6.26
CA ALA A 21 -25.63 -9.92 6.50
C ALA A 21 -26.50 -8.78 7.07
N ARG A 22 -25.91 -7.63 7.41
CA ARG A 22 -26.66 -6.48 7.93
C ARG A 22 -27.46 -5.80 6.81
N GLU A 23 -28.66 -5.34 7.16
CA GLU A 23 -29.62 -4.72 6.24
C GLU A 23 -29.05 -3.52 5.47
N ASN A 24 -28.24 -2.69 6.11
CA ASN A 24 -27.60 -1.51 5.52
C ASN A 24 -26.08 -1.66 5.36
N ALA A 25 -25.60 -2.90 5.16
CA ALA A 25 -24.18 -3.15 5.05
C ALA A 25 -23.57 -2.47 3.80
N PRO A 26 -22.38 -1.87 3.90
CA PRO A 26 -21.70 -1.28 2.74
C PRO A 26 -21.04 -2.37 1.90
N TRP A 27 -21.85 -3.07 1.11
CA TRP A 27 -21.45 -4.27 0.36
C TRP A 27 -20.22 -4.03 -0.52
N GLN A 28 -20.13 -2.89 -1.19
CA GLN A 28 -18.99 -2.55 -2.05
C GLN A 28 -17.66 -2.50 -1.28
N ILE A 29 -17.64 -1.91 -0.08
CA ILE A 29 -16.44 -1.81 0.75
C ILE A 29 -16.07 -3.19 1.31
N LEU A 30 -17.06 -3.89 1.87
CA LEU A 30 -16.87 -5.21 2.49
C LEU A 30 -16.38 -6.24 1.46
N ASP A 31 -17.00 -6.29 0.28
CA ASP A 31 -16.67 -7.26 -0.76
C ASP A 31 -15.31 -6.94 -1.40
N SER A 32 -14.98 -5.65 -1.61
CA SER A 32 -13.66 -5.24 -2.08
C SER A 32 -12.56 -5.67 -1.11
N ARG A 33 -12.74 -5.38 0.19
CA ARG A 33 -11.80 -5.76 1.24
C ARG A 33 -11.67 -7.28 1.38
N TRP A 34 -12.78 -8.00 1.29
CA TRP A 34 -12.79 -9.47 1.31
C TRP A 34 -12.05 -10.07 0.11
N ASN A 35 -12.20 -9.51 -1.09
CA ASN A 35 -11.49 -9.99 -2.28
C ASN A 35 -9.97 -9.82 -2.16
N VAL A 36 -9.50 -8.66 -1.69
CA VAL A 36 -8.08 -8.45 -1.36
C VAL A 36 -7.63 -9.47 -0.33
N THR A 37 -8.47 -9.72 0.67
CA THR A 37 -8.15 -10.61 1.77
C THR A 37 -7.98 -12.06 1.30
N ARG A 38 -8.95 -12.56 0.56
CA ARG A 38 -8.95 -13.89 -0.03
C ARG A 38 -7.78 -14.08 -1.00
N HIS A 39 -7.46 -13.07 -1.81
CA HIS A 39 -6.35 -13.15 -2.76
C HIS A 39 -5.01 -13.38 -2.03
N ARG A 40 -4.77 -12.64 -0.95
CA ARG A 40 -3.55 -12.78 -0.14
C ARG A 40 -3.47 -14.11 0.59
N ILE A 41 -4.58 -14.60 1.16
CA ILE A 41 -4.63 -15.95 1.73
C ILE A 41 -4.26 -17.01 0.68
N GLY A 42 -4.76 -16.84 -0.56
CA GLY A 42 -4.40 -17.71 -1.68
C GLY A 42 -2.91 -17.67 -2.02
N GLN A 43 -2.31 -16.47 -2.08
CA GLN A 43 -0.88 -16.30 -2.34
C GLN A 43 0.01 -16.91 -1.23
N SER A 44 -0.37 -16.73 0.04
CA SER A 44 0.37 -17.33 1.17
C SER A 44 0.37 -18.86 1.09
N ARG A 45 -0.78 -19.46 0.77
CA ARG A 45 -0.89 -20.92 0.58
C ARG A 45 0.00 -21.44 -0.55
N GLN A 46 0.19 -20.66 -1.61
CA GLN A 46 1.06 -21.03 -2.74
C GLN A 46 2.56 -20.87 -2.43
N ARG A 47 2.93 -20.00 -1.49
CA ARG A 47 4.32 -19.73 -1.08
C ARG A 47 4.81 -20.62 0.06
N GLN A 48 4.13 -21.73 0.37
CA GLN A 48 4.55 -22.66 1.42
C GLN A 48 5.79 -23.46 1.01
N CYS A 49 6.94 -22.79 0.99
CA CYS A 49 8.25 -23.42 1.06
C CYS A 49 8.62 -23.69 2.54
N PRO A 50 9.48 -24.66 2.83
CA PRO A 50 9.88 -24.96 4.20
C PRO A 50 10.54 -23.74 4.84
N VAL A 51 9.92 -23.26 5.93
CA VAL A 51 10.31 -22.05 6.67
C VAL A 51 11.69 -22.27 7.28
N ASN A 52 12.73 -21.62 6.75
CA ASN A 52 14.08 -21.72 7.32
C ASN A 52 14.85 -20.40 7.35
N SER A 53 14.31 -19.29 6.83
CA SER A 53 14.98 -17.98 6.85
C SER A 53 14.33 -16.98 7.83
N ALA A 54 15.07 -15.94 8.21
CA ALA A 54 14.53 -14.82 8.99
C ALA A 54 13.46 -14.03 8.20
N GLU A 55 13.63 -13.92 6.87
CA GLU A 55 12.69 -13.25 5.97
C GLU A 55 11.31 -13.95 5.95
N ASP A 56 11.29 -15.29 6.07
CA ASP A 56 10.05 -16.06 6.13
C ASP A 56 9.28 -15.83 7.44
N ARG A 57 10.00 -15.67 8.56
CA ARG A 57 9.39 -15.35 9.86
C ARG A 57 8.77 -13.95 9.85
N ASP A 58 9.47 -12.97 9.28
CA ASP A 58 8.93 -11.63 9.10
C ASP A 58 7.73 -11.62 8.15
N ALA A 59 7.74 -12.45 7.10
CA ALA A 59 6.61 -12.60 6.20
C ALA A 59 5.38 -13.19 6.90
N ALA A 60 5.56 -14.21 7.75
CA ALA A 60 4.49 -14.81 8.54
C ALA A 60 3.91 -13.83 9.58
N ALA A 61 4.76 -13.05 10.26
CA ALA A 61 4.32 -12.03 11.20
C ALA A 61 3.51 -10.93 10.50
N ARG A 62 3.96 -10.47 9.33
CA ARG A 62 3.21 -9.51 8.49
C ARG A 62 1.86 -10.07 8.03
N GLU A 63 1.81 -11.34 7.66
CA GLU A 63 0.54 -11.99 7.28
C GLU A 63 -0.44 -12.03 8.46
N GLN A 64 0.04 -12.43 9.64
CA GLN A 64 -0.79 -12.50 10.84
C GLN A 64 -1.34 -11.12 11.22
N GLN A 65 -0.47 -10.10 11.31
CA GLN A 65 -0.90 -8.72 11.63
C GLN A 65 -1.98 -8.24 10.66
N TRP A 66 -1.78 -8.47 9.36
CA TRP A 66 -2.73 -8.04 8.36
C TRP A 66 -4.08 -8.79 8.45
N LEU A 67 -4.08 -10.08 8.80
CA LEU A 67 -5.32 -10.82 9.08
C LEU A 67 -6.04 -10.29 10.33
N GLU A 68 -5.30 -9.91 11.37
CA GLU A 68 -5.84 -9.26 12.57
C GLU A 68 -6.46 -7.90 12.24
N ASP A 69 -5.82 -7.10 11.39
CA ASP A 69 -6.35 -5.82 10.92
C ASP A 69 -7.65 -6.01 10.13
N ALA A 70 -7.69 -6.99 9.22
CA ALA A 70 -8.89 -7.33 8.46
C ALA A 70 -10.03 -7.79 9.39
N LEU A 71 -9.72 -8.60 10.41
CA LEU A 71 -10.68 -9.04 11.41
C LEU A 71 -11.26 -7.85 12.20
N ALA A 72 -10.40 -6.95 12.66
CA ALA A 72 -10.81 -5.76 13.41
C ALA A 72 -11.71 -4.87 12.55
N GLU A 73 -11.40 -4.70 11.27
CA GLU A 73 -12.18 -3.91 10.33
C GLU A 73 -13.56 -4.52 10.06
N PHE A 74 -13.66 -5.82 9.79
CA PHE A 74 -14.96 -6.48 9.62
C PHE A 74 -15.80 -6.44 10.89
N ARG A 75 -15.18 -6.61 12.07
CA ARG A 75 -15.86 -6.43 13.37
C ARG A 75 -16.36 -5.00 13.55
N ARG A 76 -15.56 -4.00 13.20
CA ARG A 76 -15.98 -2.60 13.24
C ARG A 76 -17.22 -2.38 12.39
N TRP A 77 -17.27 -2.89 11.16
CA TRP A 77 -18.45 -2.79 10.31
C TRP A 77 -19.64 -3.59 10.83
N ARG A 78 -19.41 -4.76 11.43
CA ARG A 78 -20.45 -5.58 12.06
C ARG A 78 -21.09 -4.86 13.25
N ASP A 79 -20.29 -4.21 14.08
CA ASP A 79 -20.72 -3.63 15.35
C ASP A 79 -21.11 -2.14 15.24
N MET A 80 -20.87 -1.51 14.08
CA MET A 80 -21.18 -0.09 13.87
C MET A 80 -22.68 0.20 13.97
N PRO A 81 -23.13 1.23 14.71
CA PRO A 81 -24.53 1.64 14.72
C PRO A 81 -25.07 1.99 13.32
N ALA A 82 -26.34 1.66 13.04
CA ALA A 82 -26.94 1.79 11.70
C ALA A 82 -27.00 3.24 11.21
N ASP A 83 -27.21 4.19 12.12
CA ASP A 83 -27.22 5.64 11.89
C ASP A 83 -25.86 6.19 11.44
N ARG A 84 -24.75 5.53 11.79
CA ARG A 84 -23.39 5.95 11.42
C ARG A 84 -22.84 5.25 10.19
N MET A 85 -23.51 4.20 9.73
CA MET A 85 -23.00 3.30 8.69
C MET A 85 -22.93 3.97 7.32
N ALA A 86 -23.94 4.78 6.96
CA ALA A 86 -23.92 5.54 5.70
C ALA A 86 -22.79 6.58 5.64
N ALA A 87 -22.59 7.32 6.74
CA ALA A 87 -21.52 8.32 6.83
C ALA A 87 -20.13 7.66 6.78
N ALA A 88 -19.93 6.59 7.54
CA ALA A 88 -18.68 5.85 7.53
C ALA A 88 -18.41 5.20 6.16
N ALA A 89 -19.44 4.68 5.50
CA ALA A 89 -19.32 4.09 4.16
C ALA A 89 -18.91 5.15 3.15
N HIS A 90 -19.52 6.34 3.23
CA HIS A 90 -19.11 7.47 2.41
C HIS A 90 -17.64 7.84 2.68
N THR A 91 -17.22 8.01 3.93
CA THR A 91 -15.83 8.31 4.29
C THR A 91 -14.84 7.23 3.81
N ALA A 92 -15.20 5.95 3.89
CA ALA A 92 -14.34 4.86 3.45
C ALA A 92 -14.28 4.70 1.92
N MET A 93 -15.30 5.17 1.20
CA MET A 93 -15.28 5.25 -0.28
C MET A 93 -14.62 6.53 -0.79
N THR A 94 -14.60 7.59 0.01
CA THR A 94 -13.76 8.75 -0.27
C THR A 94 -12.31 8.27 -0.26
N PRO A 95 -11.52 8.52 -1.31
CA PRO A 95 -10.10 8.21 -1.28
C PRO A 95 -9.53 8.92 -0.06
N THR A 96 -9.21 8.16 0.98
CA THR A 96 -8.38 8.68 2.06
C THR A 96 -7.06 8.93 1.37
N GLN A 97 -6.76 10.20 1.09
CA GLN A 97 -5.40 10.61 0.83
C GLN A 97 -4.65 10.32 2.12
N GLU A 98 -4.16 9.08 2.27
CA GLU A 98 -3.00 8.84 3.10
C GLU A 98 -1.98 9.91 2.69
N PRO A 99 -1.32 10.60 3.65
CA PRO A 99 -0.21 11.47 3.29
C PRO A 99 0.74 10.60 2.48
N ALA A 100 0.83 10.87 1.18
CA ALA A 100 1.57 10.03 0.26
C ALA A 100 2.97 9.87 0.86
N SER A 101 3.40 8.62 1.06
CA SER A 101 4.76 8.35 1.55
C SER A 101 5.75 9.14 0.70
N ALA A 102 6.88 9.56 1.29
CA ALA A 102 7.89 10.33 0.55
C ALA A 102 8.22 9.65 -0.81
N ASP A 103 8.26 8.31 -0.83
CA ASP A 103 8.40 7.49 -2.03
C ASP A 103 7.27 7.67 -3.06
N GLN A 104 6.01 7.66 -2.61
CA GLN A 104 4.87 7.83 -3.51
C GLN A 104 4.83 9.25 -4.08
N THR A 105 5.12 10.26 -3.25
CA THR A 105 5.22 11.66 -3.70
C THR A 105 6.37 11.83 -4.71
N ALA A 106 7.52 11.22 -4.43
CA ALA A 106 8.66 11.22 -5.33
C ALA A 106 8.37 10.53 -6.67
N ARG A 107 7.61 9.42 -6.67
CA ARG A 107 7.17 8.72 -7.89
C ARG A 107 6.25 9.60 -8.74
N VAL A 108 5.23 10.20 -8.12
CA VAL A 108 4.30 11.11 -8.81
C VAL A 108 5.05 12.29 -9.42
N LEU A 109 5.98 12.88 -8.67
CA LEU A 109 6.81 13.98 -9.17
C LEU A 109 7.71 13.52 -10.33
N PHE A 110 8.41 12.39 -10.19
CA PHE A 110 9.29 11.84 -11.23
C PHE A 110 8.52 11.58 -12.54
N ASP A 111 7.35 10.94 -12.44
CA ASP A 111 6.49 10.63 -13.59
C ASP A 111 5.90 11.88 -14.22
N GLY A 112 5.46 12.84 -13.40
CA GLY A 112 4.96 14.13 -13.87
C GLY A 112 6.01 14.93 -14.64
N LEU A 113 7.25 14.96 -14.14
CA LEU A 113 8.37 15.61 -14.82
C LEU A 113 8.69 14.90 -16.15
N HIS A 114 8.73 13.58 -16.17
CA HIS A 114 8.97 12.80 -17.39
C HIS A 114 7.87 13.02 -18.45
N ALA A 115 6.60 13.02 -18.04
CA ALA A 115 5.45 13.28 -18.92
C ALA A 115 5.50 14.69 -19.54
N ARG A 116 6.09 15.67 -18.84
CA ARG A 116 6.35 17.02 -19.34
C ARG A 116 7.58 17.10 -20.26
N GLY A 117 8.20 15.97 -20.60
CA GLY A 117 9.42 15.90 -21.41
C GLY A 117 10.68 16.34 -20.66
N ILE A 118 10.65 16.35 -19.32
CA ILE A 118 11.80 16.69 -18.49
C ILE A 118 12.52 15.41 -18.11
N ARG A 119 13.75 15.27 -18.60
CA ARG A 119 14.66 14.19 -18.24
C ARG A 119 15.32 14.48 -16.91
N ILE A 120 15.37 13.46 -16.06
CA ILE A 120 16.08 13.46 -14.79
C ILE A 120 17.28 12.51 -14.93
N GLU A 121 18.45 12.96 -14.51
CA GLU A 121 19.69 12.19 -14.46
C GLU A 121 20.27 12.26 -13.05
N VAL A 122 20.79 11.15 -12.55
CA VAL A 122 21.35 11.07 -11.19
C VAL A 122 22.82 10.69 -11.28
N GLY A 123 23.67 11.60 -10.83
CA GLY A 123 25.12 11.42 -10.77
C GLY A 123 25.61 10.95 -9.40
N HIS A 124 26.92 11.02 -9.21
CA HIS A 124 27.60 10.70 -7.95
C HIS A 124 27.01 11.45 -6.75
N LYS A 125 26.89 10.78 -5.60
CA LYS A 125 26.31 11.31 -4.35
C LYS A 125 24.88 11.86 -4.51
N ASP A 126 24.04 11.16 -5.26
CA ASP A 126 22.63 11.53 -5.48
C ASP A 126 22.45 12.92 -6.11
N ARG A 127 23.44 13.40 -6.89
CA ARG A 127 23.33 14.69 -7.56
C ARG A 127 22.31 14.58 -8.70
N ILE A 128 21.16 15.20 -8.53
CA ILE A 128 20.10 15.26 -9.55
C ILE A 128 20.42 16.36 -10.57
N SER A 129 20.35 16.03 -11.84
CA SER A 129 20.40 16.95 -12.98
C SER A 129 19.13 16.80 -13.81
N VAL A 130 18.63 17.91 -14.34
CA VAL A 130 17.29 18.00 -14.95
C VAL A 130 17.36 18.77 -16.25
N CYS A 131 16.77 18.23 -17.32
CA CYS A 131 16.83 18.82 -18.65
C CYS A 131 15.51 18.64 -19.41
N PRO A 132 14.90 19.71 -19.97
CA PRO A 132 15.36 21.10 -19.95
C PRO A 132 14.93 21.85 -18.67
N ALA A 133 15.88 22.51 -17.99
CA ALA A 133 15.64 23.17 -16.70
C ALA A 133 14.60 24.31 -16.77
N ARG A 134 14.40 24.94 -17.94
CA ARG A 134 13.40 26.00 -18.15
C ARG A 134 11.96 25.55 -17.93
N LEU A 135 11.69 24.25 -17.97
CA LEU A 135 10.36 23.70 -17.76
C LEU A 135 10.05 23.48 -16.28
N LEU A 136 11.00 23.66 -15.37
CA LEU A 136 10.78 23.49 -13.93
C LEU A 136 10.15 24.73 -13.31
N THR A 137 9.08 24.51 -12.55
CA THR A 137 8.49 25.49 -11.66
C THR A 137 9.29 25.59 -10.35
N ASP A 138 9.10 26.65 -9.59
CA ASP A 138 9.75 26.78 -8.27
C ASP A 138 9.24 25.73 -7.27
N ALA A 139 7.99 25.29 -7.41
CA ALA A 139 7.45 24.16 -6.66
C ALA A 139 8.17 22.85 -6.99
N ASP A 140 8.43 22.58 -8.28
CA ASP A 140 9.20 21.40 -8.71
C ASP A 140 10.60 21.43 -8.10
N LYS A 141 11.29 22.57 -8.10
CA LYS A 141 12.64 22.72 -7.52
C LYS A 141 12.65 22.46 -6.01
N ALA A 142 11.67 22.99 -5.29
CA ALA A 142 11.53 22.76 -3.85
C ALA A 142 11.31 21.27 -3.55
N GLN A 143 10.40 20.61 -4.28
CA GLN A 143 10.13 19.19 -4.08
C GLN A 143 11.30 18.29 -4.50
N LEU A 144 11.98 18.59 -5.60
CA LEU A 144 13.20 17.88 -6.02
C LEU A 144 14.31 17.95 -4.94
N THR A 145 14.39 19.08 -4.24
CA THR A 145 15.34 19.28 -3.14
C THR A 145 14.95 18.46 -1.91
N THR A 146 13.67 18.50 -1.53
CA THR A 146 13.13 17.78 -0.38
C THR A 146 13.18 16.25 -0.57
N LEU A 147 12.89 15.76 -1.77
CA LEU A 147 12.75 14.33 -2.08
C LEU A 147 13.96 13.75 -2.82
N ARG A 148 15.15 14.36 -2.64
CA ARG A 148 16.35 14.03 -3.43
C ARG A 148 16.71 12.55 -3.37
N VAL A 149 16.64 11.93 -2.20
CA VAL A 149 17.08 10.54 -1.97
C VAL A 149 16.10 9.56 -2.61
N GLU A 150 14.81 9.81 -2.45
CA GLU A 150 13.72 9.00 -2.99
C GLU A 150 13.74 9.06 -4.52
N ILE A 151 13.92 10.25 -5.10
CA ILE A 151 14.03 10.46 -6.55
C ILE A 151 15.28 9.77 -7.12
N ALA A 152 16.41 9.85 -6.41
CA ALA A 152 17.63 9.14 -6.80
C ALA A 152 17.42 7.62 -6.82
N THR A 153 16.71 7.10 -5.82
CA THR A 153 16.37 5.68 -5.70
C THR A 153 15.45 5.22 -6.83
N ILE A 154 14.39 5.97 -7.13
CA ILE A 154 13.46 5.69 -8.23
C ILE A 154 14.21 5.68 -9.57
N TRP A 155 15.09 6.66 -9.80
CA TRP A 155 15.87 6.72 -11.02
C TRP A 155 16.78 5.50 -11.18
N ARG A 156 17.48 5.08 -10.12
CA ARG A 156 18.35 3.88 -10.15
C ARG A 156 17.56 2.63 -10.47
N GLN A 157 16.42 2.43 -9.82
CA GLN A 157 15.54 1.29 -10.05
C GLN A 157 15.08 1.22 -11.52
N ARG A 158 14.74 2.36 -12.13
CA ARG A 158 14.27 2.39 -13.53
C ARG A 158 15.37 2.18 -14.57
N ASN A 159 16.60 2.53 -14.24
CA ASN A 159 17.74 2.44 -15.15
C ASN A 159 18.62 1.21 -14.87
N ASP A 160 18.15 0.28 -14.03
CA ASP A 160 18.87 -0.92 -13.61
C ASP A 160 20.29 -0.63 -13.09
N VAL A 161 20.44 0.49 -12.37
CA VAL A 161 21.72 0.95 -11.86
C VAL A 161 21.98 0.31 -10.51
N TRP A 162 22.93 -0.63 -10.47
CA TRP A 162 23.50 -1.14 -9.23
C TRP A 162 24.59 -0.20 -8.72
N THR A 163 24.38 0.36 -7.54
CA THR A 163 25.42 1.09 -6.79
C THR A 163 26.15 0.17 -5.82
N VAL A 164 27.48 0.13 -5.90
CA VAL A 164 28.34 -0.42 -4.85
C VAL A 164 28.73 0.73 -3.93
N GLY A 165 28.42 0.60 -2.64
CA GLY A 165 28.74 1.57 -1.59
C GLY A 165 29.47 0.90 -0.45
#